data_AF-A0A935LCE2-F1
#
_entry.id   AF-A0A935LCE2-F1
#
_cell.length_a   1.000
_cell.length_b   1.000
_cell.length_c   1.000
_cell.angle_alpha   90.00
_cell.angle_beta   90.00
_cell.angle_gamma   90.00
#
_symmetry.space_group_name_H-M   'P 1'
#
loop_
_entity.id
_entity.type
_entity.pdbx_description
1 polymer ?
#
loop_
_entity_poly.entity_id
_entity_poly.type
_entity_poly.pdbx_seq_one_letter_code
_entity_poly.pdbx_strand_id
1 'polypeptide(L)'
;MTPAEIIAYTQRLNLLDSKPHALGDLVLATKQQATLLAYFRNNVLHLLALPALTGLPGKPQPVFQRERAKNAIQGIYGLLKAELYLPWEPAELDALIDRAEAALVQRGLILCDSGSNVLRAPPPGSEASPELRQLGEIMRPTLERQFLTLALLQHHGSGKLTTTMLEESSHLLAQRLAMLYEFNAPEFF
;
A
#
# COMPACT_ATOMS: atom_id res chain seq x y z
N MET A 1 23.14 16.46 9.32
CA MET A 1 22.49 16.29 10.65
C MET A 1 22.61 14.83 11.02
N THR A 2 23.02 14.54 12.24
CA THR A 2 23.00 13.16 12.77
C THR A 2 21.55 12.71 13.02
N PRO A 3 21.25 11.40 13.10
CA PRO A 3 19.90 10.92 13.40
C PRO A 3 19.33 11.53 14.69
N ALA A 4 20.15 11.71 15.72
CA ALA A 4 19.77 12.34 16.99
C ALA A 4 19.40 13.82 16.82
N GLU A 5 20.15 14.57 16.00
CA GLU A 5 19.85 15.97 15.70
C GLU A 5 18.53 16.13 14.94
N ILE A 6 18.19 15.19 14.04
CA ILE A 6 16.92 15.21 13.30
C ILE A 6 15.74 15.00 14.25
N ILE A 7 15.86 14.04 15.18
CA ILE A 7 14.82 13.77 16.19
C ILE A 7 14.64 14.99 17.11
N ALA A 8 15.73 15.54 17.66
CA ALA A 8 15.67 16.70 18.53
C ALA A 8 15.07 17.93 17.81
N TYR A 9 15.43 18.13 16.54
CA TYR A 9 14.89 19.22 15.72
C TYR A 9 13.38 19.07 15.49
N THR A 10 12.92 17.88 15.12
CA THR A 10 11.50 17.61 14.85
C THR A 10 10.64 17.61 16.12
N GLN A 11 11.20 17.21 17.26
CA GLN A 11 10.57 17.39 18.58
C GLN A 11 10.41 18.87 18.93
N ARG A 12 11.43 19.70 18.69
CA ARG A 12 11.34 21.17 18.92
C ARG A 12 10.26 21.85 18.07
N LEU A 13 9.93 21.27 16.91
CA LEU A 13 8.84 21.73 16.05
C LEU A 13 7.45 21.22 16.50
N ASN A 14 7.35 20.50 17.62
CA ASN A 14 6.13 19.86 18.13
C ASN A 14 5.49 18.89 17.11
N LEU A 15 6.30 18.26 16.27
CA LEU A 15 5.84 17.28 15.28
C LEU A 15 5.86 15.85 15.84
N LEU A 16 6.71 15.59 16.83
CA LEU A 16 6.91 14.28 17.44
C LEU A 16 6.79 14.36 18.97
N ASP A 17 6.20 13.32 19.56
CA ASP A 17 6.23 13.03 20.99
C ASP A 17 7.25 11.91 21.27
N SER A 18 7.83 11.91 22.47
CA SER A 18 8.65 10.80 22.96
C SER A 18 7.98 10.15 24.17
N LYS A 19 7.82 8.83 24.14
CA LYS A 19 7.33 8.04 25.27
C LYS A 19 8.46 7.18 25.82
N PRO A 20 8.89 7.38 27.07
CA PRO A 20 9.95 6.58 27.65
C PRO A 20 9.51 5.12 27.77
N HIS A 21 10.43 4.22 27.43
CA HIS A 21 10.20 2.79 27.51
C HIS A 21 11.48 2.06 27.92
N ALA A 22 11.36 0.94 28.62
CA ALA A 22 12.48 0.22 29.22
C ALA A 22 13.53 -0.29 28.20
N LEU A 23 13.15 -0.39 26.92
CA LEU A 23 14.01 -0.81 25.80
C LEU A 23 14.48 0.37 24.93
N GLY A 24 14.25 1.61 25.35
CA GLY A 24 14.54 2.82 24.59
C GLY A 24 13.26 3.60 24.25
N ASP A 25 13.41 4.91 24.14
CA ASP A 25 12.28 5.82 23.96
C ASP A 25 11.56 5.61 22.62
N LEU A 26 10.23 5.57 22.68
CA LEU A 26 9.37 5.47 21.51
C LEU A 26 9.10 6.88 20.96
N VAL A 27 9.55 7.13 19.74
CA VAL A 27 9.28 8.38 19.03
C VAL A 27 8.02 8.21 18.18
N LEU A 28 7.01 9.03 18.44
CA LEU A 28 5.68 8.95 17.82
C LEU A 28 5.34 10.28 17.18
N ALA A 29 4.62 10.28 16.05
CA ALA A 29 4.01 11.50 15.55
C ALA A 29 2.91 11.97 16.50
N THR A 30 2.80 13.29 16.71
CA THR A 30 1.65 13.85 17.44
C THR A 30 0.36 13.56 16.67
N LYS A 31 -0.80 13.59 17.35
CA LYS A 31 -2.09 13.34 16.67
C LYS A 31 -2.30 14.25 15.45
N GLN A 32 -1.98 15.54 15.60
CA GLN A 32 -2.08 16.51 14.52
C GLN A 32 -1.14 16.17 13.37
N GLN A 33 0.11 15.80 13.67
CA GLN A 33 1.08 15.44 12.64
C GLN A 33 0.71 14.13 11.94
N ALA A 34 0.14 13.15 12.65
CA ALA A 34 -0.34 11.92 12.06
C ALA A 34 -1.43 12.16 11.00
N THR A 35 -2.38 13.06 11.27
CA THR A 35 -3.40 13.48 10.29
C THR A 35 -2.76 14.12 9.05
N LEU A 36 -1.78 15.01 9.25
CA LEU A 36 -1.07 15.65 8.13
C LEU A 36 -0.25 14.64 7.31
N LEU A 37 0.42 13.69 7.96
CA LEU A 37 1.17 12.63 7.29
C LEU A 37 0.25 11.75 6.44
N ALA A 38 -0.96 11.43 6.93
CA ALA A 38 -1.95 10.71 6.15
C ALA A 38 -2.40 11.51 4.91
N TYR A 39 -2.65 12.81 5.09
CA TYR A 39 -2.95 13.71 3.96
C TYR A 39 -1.82 13.75 2.92
N PHE A 40 -0.57 13.93 3.36
CA PHE A 40 0.59 13.94 2.47
C PHE A 40 0.77 12.60 1.75
N ARG A 41 0.61 11.49 2.47
CA ARG A 41 0.63 10.15 1.87
C ARG A 41 -0.38 10.09 0.73
N ASN A 42 -1.64 10.45 0.98
CA ASN A 42 -2.70 10.40 -0.03
C ASN A 42 -2.37 11.25 -1.27
N ASN A 43 -1.73 12.40 -1.08
CA ASN A 43 -1.33 13.27 -2.17
C ASN A 43 -0.17 12.72 -3.02
N VAL A 44 0.61 11.76 -2.54
CA VAL A 44 1.73 11.18 -3.30
C VAL A 44 1.52 9.71 -3.67
N LEU A 45 0.44 9.08 -3.18
CA LEU A 45 0.12 7.68 -3.46
C LEU A 45 0.12 7.37 -4.97
N HIS A 46 -0.41 8.28 -5.79
CA HIS A 46 -0.47 8.12 -7.24
C HIS A 46 0.91 7.89 -7.89
N LEU A 47 2.00 8.45 -7.32
CA LEU A 47 3.37 8.27 -7.81
C LEU A 47 3.93 6.87 -7.51
N LEU A 48 3.49 6.28 -6.40
CA LEU A 48 4.01 5.02 -5.90
C LEU A 48 3.09 3.83 -6.18
N ALA A 49 1.86 4.08 -6.66
CA ALA A 49 0.84 3.07 -6.86
C ALA A 49 1.31 1.93 -7.75
N LEU A 50 1.79 2.22 -8.97
CA LEU A 50 2.21 1.18 -9.90
C LEU A 50 3.44 0.39 -9.41
N PRO A 51 4.56 1.00 -8.97
CA PRO A 51 5.67 0.26 -8.38
C PRO A 51 5.25 -0.61 -7.18
N ALA A 52 4.38 -0.08 -6.30
CA ALA A 52 3.88 -0.83 -5.15
C ALA A 52 3.04 -2.04 -5.54
N LEU A 53 2.18 -1.92 -6.56
CA LEU A 53 1.37 -3.02 -7.05
C LEU A 53 2.19 -4.06 -7.81
N THR A 54 3.12 -3.62 -8.65
CA THR A 54 4.04 -4.51 -9.37
C THR A 54 4.96 -5.26 -8.41
N GLY A 55 5.35 -4.62 -7.30
CA GLY A 55 6.17 -5.20 -6.24
C GLY A 55 5.44 -6.00 -5.19
N LEU A 56 4.09 -6.05 -5.21
CA LEU A 56 3.32 -6.72 -4.17
C LEU A 56 3.49 -8.25 -4.31
N PRO A 57 4.16 -8.94 -3.37
CA PRO A 57 4.27 -10.39 -3.46
C PRO A 57 2.89 -11.01 -3.24
N GLY A 58 2.43 -11.78 -4.22
CA GLY A 58 1.23 -12.60 -4.08
C GLY A 58 1.50 -13.74 -3.11
N LYS A 59 1.03 -13.64 -1.85
CA LYS A 59 1.21 -14.65 -0.78
C LYS A 59 2.70 -14.81 -0.38
N PRO A 60 3.05 -15.58 0.68
CA PRO A 60 4.45 -15.86 1.03
C PRO A 60 5.24 -16.67 -0.04
N GLN A 61 4.74 -16.74 -1.27
CA GLN A 61 5.40 -17.44 -2.36
C GLN A 61 6.45 -16.50 -2.96
N PRO A 62 7.75 -16.88 -2.96
CA PRO A 62 8.82 -16.02 -3.43
C PRO A 62 8.85 -15.88 -4.96
N VAL A 63 7.84 -16.38 -5.68
CA VAL A 63 7.80 -16.52 -7.12
C VAL A 63 6.39 -16.23 -7.63
N PHE A 64 6.25 -15.34 -8.61
CA PHE A 64 4.98 -15.00 -9.24
C PHE A 64 5.13 -14.79 -10.75
N GLN A 65 4.08 -15.10 -11.51
CA GLN A 65 4.07 -14.91 -12.96
C GLN A 65 3.80 -13.44 -13.31
N ARG A 66 4.60 -12.87 -14.21
CA ARG A 66 4.45 -11.48 -14.67
C ARG A 66 3.07 -11.22 -15.25
N GLU A 67 2.58 -12.12 -16.10
CA GLU A 67 1.23 -12.02 -16.69
C GLU A 67 0.11 -12.01 -15.64
N ARG A 68 0.27 -12.80 -14.56
CA ARG A 68 -0.71 -12.79 -13.47
C ARG A 68 -0.72 -11.46 -12.72
N ALA A 69 0.45 -10.86 -12.50
CA ALA A 69 0.56 -9.55 -11.89
C ALA A 69 -0.07 -8.47 -12.79
N LYS A 70 0.24 -8.48 -14.10
CA LYS A 70 -0.37 -7.56 -15.08
C LYS A 70 -1.89 -7.64 -15.08
N ASN A 71 -2.44 -8.86 -15.21
CA ASN A 71 -3.89 -9.08 -15.19
C ASN A 71 -4.54 -8.60 -13.88
N ALA A 72 -3.88 -8.80 -12.74
CA ALA A 72 -4.39 -8.33 -11.46
C ALA A 72 -4.42 -6.78 -11.38
N ILE A 73 -3.36 -6.12 -11.85
CA ILE A 73 -3.28 -4.65 -11.90
C ILE A 73 -4.33 -4.10 -12.86
N GLN A 74 -4.47 -4.67 -14.05
CA GLN A 74 -5.49 -4.29 -15.04
C GLN A 74 -6.91 -4.44 -14.46
N GLY A 75 -7.19 -5.53 -13.76
CA GLY A 75 -8.50 -5.79 -13.17
C GLY A 75 -8.93 -4.77 -12.10
N ILE A 76 -7.98 -4.23 -11.33
CA ILE A 76 -8.25 -3.22 -10.29
C ILE A 76 -8.05 -1.78 -10.80
N TYR A 77 -7.42 -1.58 -11.95
CA TYR A 77 -7.01 -0.25 -12.44
C TYR A 77 -8.17 0.74 -12.57
N GLY A 78 -9.35 0.29 -13.00
CA GLY A 78 -10.52 1.17 -13.12
C GLY A 78 -10.91 1.84 -11.79
N LEU A 79 -10.83 1.08 -10.69
CA LEU A 79 -11.12 1.60 -9.34
C LEU A 79 -10.01 2.51 -8.86
N LEU A 80 -8.74 2.11 -9.09
CA LEU A 80 -7.58 2.89 -8.69
C LEU A 80 -7.47 4.22 -9.44
N LYS A 81 -7.78 4.23 -10.74
CA LYS A 81 -7.76 5.45 -11.56
C LYS A 81 -8.74 6.49 -11.02
N ALA A 82 -9.95 6.08 -10.66
CA ALA A 82 -10.96 6.97 -10.10
C ALA A 82 -10.58 7.49 -8.70
N GLU A 83 -10.01 6.63 -7.86
CA GLU A 83 -9.64 6.99 -6.48
C GLU A 83 -8.39 7.87 -6.41
N LEU A 84 -7.33 7.50 -7.13
CA LEU A 84 -6.04 8.16 -7.06
C LEU A 84 -5.86 9.22 -8.15
N TYR A 85 -6.90 9.50 -8.93
CA TYR A 85 -6.88 10.43 -10.06
C TYR A 85 -5.73 10.15 -11.03
N LEU A 86 -5.54 8.86 -11.37
CA LEU A 86 -4.41 8.46 -12.23
C LEU A 86 -4.60 9.01 -13.65
N PRO A 87 -3.56 9.63 -14.24
CA PRO A 87 -3.69 10.35 -15.50
C PRO A 87 -3.68 9.43 -16.73
N TRP A 88 -3.31 8.15 -16.58
CA TRP A 88 -3.03 7.27 -17.72
C TRP A 88 -4.27 6.55 -18.24
N GLU A 89 -4.32 6.31 -19.54
CA GLU A 89 -5.35 5.50 -20.16
C GLU A 89 -5.07 4.01 -20.03
N PRO A 90 -6.11 3.14 -20.02
CA PRO A 90 -5.93 1.69 -19.90
C PRO A 90 -4.98 1.09 -20.94
N ALA A 91 -4.92 1.68 -22.14
CA ALA A 91 -4.03 1.25 -23.22
C ALA A 91 -2.53 1.50 -22.91
N GLU A 92 -2.21 2.44 -22.02
CA GLU A 92 -0.84 2.76 -21.62
C GLU A 92 -0.34 1.90 -20.45
N LEU A 93 -1.27 1.19 -19.78
CA LEU A 93 -1.03 0.52 -18.51
C LEU A 93 0.05 -0.57 -18.61
N ASP A 94 0.06 -1.36 -19.68
CA ASP A 94 1.05 -2.43 -19.85
C ASP A 94 2.47 -1.89 -19.93
N ALA A 95 2.67 -0.83 -20.72
CA ALA A 95 3.97 -0.17 -20.84
C ALA A 95 4.40 0.52 -19.52
N LEU A 96 3.44 1.00 -18.73
CA LEU A 96 3.71 1.57 -17.41
C LEU A 96 4.10 0.49 -16.39
N ILE A 97 3.42 -0.65 -16.38
CA ILE A 97 3.76 -1.79 -15.52
C ILE A 97 5.16 -2.31 -15.87
N ASP A 98 5.47 -2.46 -17.16
CA ASP A 98 6.80 -2.90 -17.61
C ASP A 98 7.92 -1.93 -17.18
N ARG A 99 7.66 -0.62 -17.25
CA ARG A 99 8.60 0.40 -16.73
C ARG A 99 8.78 0.31 -15.22
N ALA A 100 7.69 0.18 -14.47
CA ALA A 100 7.74 0.04 -13.02
C ALA A 100 8.50 -1.23 -12.62
N GLU A 101 8.26 -2.33 -13.31
CA GLU A 101 8.95 -3.58 -13.08
C GLU A 101 10.45 -3.48 -13.37
N ALA A 102 10.82 -2.90 -14.52
CA ALA A 102 12.21 -2.68 -14.88
C ALA A 102 12.95 -1.83 -13.82
N ALA A 103 12.29 -0.81 -13.27
CA ALA A 103 12.83 0.00 -12.18
C ALA A 103 13.03 -0.82 -10.89
N LEU A 104 12.09 -1.70 -10.53
CA LEU A 104 12.21 -2.57 -9.36
C LEU A 104 13.33 -3.61 -9.54
N VAL A 105 13.48 -4.16 -10.74
CA VAL A 105 14.58 -5.08 -11.09
C VAL A 105 15.93 -4.37 -11.04
N GLN A 106 16.03 -3.16 -11.61
CA GLN A 106 17.25 -2.35 -11.58
C GLN A 106 17.69 -2.02 -10.14
N ARG A 107 16.73 -1.83 -9.23
CA ARG A 107 17.00 -1.59 -7.80
C ARG A 107 17.22 -2.87 -6.99
N GLY A 108 17.14 -4.05 -7.60
CA GLY A 108 17.27 -5.33 -6.90
C GLY A 108 16.11 -5.67 -5.96
N LEU A 109 14.98 -4.95 -6.07
CA LEU A 109 13.78 -5.17 -5.26
C LEU A 109 12.95 -6.34 -5.80
N ILE A 110 13.09 -6.68 -7.08
CA ILE A 110 12.53 -7.88 -7.70
C ILE A 110 13.67 -8.55 -8.49
N LEU A 111 13.71 -9.87 -8.47
CA LEU A 111 14.65 -10.65 -9.28
C LEU A 111 13.89 -11.24 -10.48
N CYS A 112 14.51 -11.15 -11.65
CA CYS A 112 13.97 -11.70 -12.90
C CYS A 112 15.08 -12.48 -13.60
N ASP A 113 14.84 -13.77 -13.84
CA ASP A 113 15.76 -14.60 -14.64
C ASP A 113 15.63 -14.16 -16.11
N SER A 114 16.75 -13.92 -16.80
CA SER A 114 16.77 -13.41 -18.18
C SER A 114 15.91 -14.28 -19.12
N GLY A 115 14.89 -13.68 -19.75
CA GLY A 115 13.96 -14.38 -20.66
C GLY A 115 12.85 -15.17 -19.95
N SER A 116 12.79 -15.14 -18.63
CA SER A 116 11.73 -15.78 -17.85
C SER A 116 10.52 -14.86 -17.71
N ASN A 117 9.32 -15.45 -17.75
CA ASN A 117 8.06 -14.76 -17.45
C ASN A 117 7.74 -14.76 -15.94
N VAL A 118 8.76 -14.97 -15.13
CA VAL A 118 8.64 -15.23 -13.70
C VAL A 118 9.45 -14.21 -12.93
N LEU A 119 8.78 -13.53 -12.01
CA LEU A 119 9.34 -12.57 -11.09
C LEU A 119 9.51 -13.23 -9.73
N ARG A 120 10.59 -12.88 -9.04
CA ARG A 120 10.90 -13.42 -7.71
C ARG A 120 11.08 -12.30 -6.72
N ALA A 121 10.54 -12.51 -5.53
CA ALA A 121 10.84 -11.67 -4.38
C ALA A 121 12.31 -11.85 -3.96
N PRO A 122 12.93 -10.83 -3.36
CA PRO A 122 14.30 -10.92 -2.90
C PRO A 122 14.41 -11.91 -1.72
N PRO A 123 15.58 -12.52 -1.49
CA PRO A 123 15.75 -13.55 -0.47
C PRO A 123 15.37 -13.07 0.93
N PRO A 124 14.80 -13.94 1.79
CA PRO A 124 14.54 -13.61 3.19
C PRO A 124 15.86 -13.27 3.89
N GLY A 125 15.98 -12.05 4.42
CA GLY A 125 17.21 -11.55 5.06
C GLY A 125 18.07 -10.59 4.22
N SER A 126 17.73 -10.39 2.95
CA SER A 126 18.30 -9.28 2.17
C SER A 126 17.71 -7.93 2.60
N GLU A 127 18.47 -6.84 2.45
CA GLU A 127 17.99 -5.46 2.72
C GLU A 127 16.82 -5.06 1.79
N ALA A 128 16.76 -5.64 0.59
CA ALA A 128 15.70 -5.41 -0.38
C ALA A 128 14.34 -5.99 0.05
N SER A 129 14.32 -7.02 0.90
CA SER A 129 13.09 -7.66 1.37
C SER A 129 12.19 -6.74 2.22
N PRO A 130 12.68 -6.10 3.30
CA PRO A 130 11.88 -5.15 4.05
C PRO A 130 11.51 -3.92 3.23
N GLU A 131 12.35 -3.48 2.29
CA GLU A 131 12.06 -2.35 1.41
C GLU A 131 10.92 -2.65 0.43
N LEU A 132 10.98 -3.79 -0.28
CA LEU A 132 9.90 -4.23 -1.17
C LEU A 132 8.58 -4.37 -0.39
N ARG A 133 8.64 -4.94 0.81
CA ARG A 133 7.46 -5.05 1.69
C ARG A 133 6.89 -3.68 2.02
N GLN A 134 7.72 -2.74 2.48
CA GLN A 134 7.28 -1.36 2.77
C GLN A 134 6.63 -0.70 1.56
N LEU A 135 7.20 -0.90 0.36
CA LEU A 135 6.61 -0.41 -0.87
C LEU A 135 5.20 -0.98 -1.10
N GLY A 136 5.01 -2.30 -0.92
CA GLY A 136 3.70 -2.94 -1.02
C GLY A 136 2.69 -2.46 0.04
N GLU A 137 3.15 -2.19 1.26
CA GLU A 137 2.30 -1.65 2.35
C GLU A 137 1.70 -0.29 2.01
N ILE A 138 2.32 0.48 1.11
CA ILE A 138 1.78 1.77 0.65
C ILE A 138 0.39 1.61 0.04
N MET A 139 0.18 0.55 -0.75
CA MET A 139 -1.08 0.30 -1.46
C MET A 139 -2.02 -0.65 -0.72
N ARG A 140 -1.56 -1.31 0.35
CA ARG A 140 -2.36 -2.28 1.10
C ARG A 140 -3.71 -1.70 1.58
N PRO A 141 -3.78 -0.53 2.25
CA PRO A 141 -5.05 0.01 2.72
C PRO A 141 -6.03 0.30 1.58
N THR A 142 -5.55 0.87 0.48
CA THR A 142 -6.36 1.10 -0.73
C THR A 142 -6.91 -0.21 -1.28
N LEU A 143 -6.06 -1.23 -1.45
CA LEU A 143 -6.48 -2.54 -1.95
C LEU A 143 -7.50 -3.20 -1.03
N GLU A 144 -7.25 -3.21 0.29
CA GLU A 144 -8.16 -3.80 1.28
C GLU A 144 -9.55 -3.15 1.22
N ARG A 145 -9.60 -1.82 1.17
CA ARG A 145 -10.86 -1.08 1.06
C ARG A 145 -11.61 -1.38 -0.24
N GLN A 146 -10.88 -1.48 -1.36
CA GLN A 146 -11.48 -1.84 -2.65
C GLN A 146 -12.01 -3.27 -2.65
N PHE A 147 -11.25 -4.23 -2.12
CA PHE A 147 -11.68 -5.63 -2.00
C PHE A 147 -12.89 -5.78 -1.07
N LEU A 148 -12.95 -5.04 0.04
CA LEU A 148 -14.10 -5.06 0.94
C LEU A 148 -15.36 -4.54 0.24
N THR A 149 -15.22 -3.42 -0.48
CA THR A 149 -16.32 -2.83 -1.25
C THR A 149 -16.82 -3.80 -2.32
N LEU A 150 -15.90 -4.43 -3.08
CA LEU A 150 -16.24 -5.43 -4.09
C LEU A 150 -16.90 -6.68 -3.48
N ALA A 151 -16.38 -7.17 -2.36
CA ALA A 151 -16.94 -8.33 -1.66
C ALA A 151 -18.37 -8.06 -1.17
N LEU A 152 -18.64 -6.86 -0.65
CA LEU A 152 -20.00 -6.43 -0.27
C LEU A 152 -20.94 -6.38 -1.48
N LEU A 153 -20.50 -5.75 -2.57
CA LEU A 153 -21.28 -5.69 -3.81
C LEU A 153 -21.59 -7.08 -4.36
N GLN A 154 -20.60 -7.99 -4.35
CA GLN A 154 -20.78 -9.36 -4.81
C GLN A 154 -21.71 -10.16 -3.89
N HIS A 155 -21.61 -10.00 -2.57
CA HIS A 155 -22.43 -10.71 -1.59
C HIS A 155 -23.91 -10.31 -1.67
N HIS A 156 -24.21 -9.02 -1.78
CA HIS A 156 -25.59 -8.54 -1.83
C HIS A 156 -26.23 -8.65 -3.23
N GLY A 157 -25.41 -8.56 -4.28
CA GLY A 157 -25.85 -8.58 -5.67
C GLY A 157 -26.33 -7.23 -6.19
N SER A 158 -26.48 -7.12 -7.51
CA SER A 158 -26.77 -5.86 -8.20
C SER A 158 -28.11 -5.24 -7.78
N GLY A 159 -28.14 -3.91 -7.61
CA GLY A 159 -29.35 -3.12 -7.35
C GLY A 159 -29.93 -3.22 -5.94
N LYS A 160 -29.29 -3.94 -5.02
CA LYS A 160 -29.82 -4.15 -3.65
C LYS A 160 -29.26 -3.20 -2.60
N LEU A 161 -28.11 -2.60 -2.84
CA LEU A 161 -27.46 -1.66 -1.92
C LEU A 161 -27.57 -0.24 -2.45
N THR A 162 -28.04 0.67 -1.61
CA THR A 162 -27.84 2.10 -1.83
C THR A 162 -26.39 2.46 -1.50
N THR A 163 -25.93 3.62 -1.97
CA THR A 163 -24.58 4.13 -1.66
C THR A 163 -24.34 4.23 -0.16
N THR A 164 -25.30 4.77 0.59
CA THR A 164 -25.22 4.92 2.05
C THR A 164 -25.12 3.57 2.77
N MET A 165 -25.92 2.59 2.35
CA MET A 165 -25.86 1.25 2.96
C MET A 165 -24.54 0.54 2.67
N LEU A 166 -23.95 0.77 1.49
CA LEU A 166 -22.64 0.23 1.13
C LEU A 166 -21.53 0.86 1.98
N GLU A 167 -21.57 2.17 2.18
CA GLU A 167 -20.62 2.90 3.04
C GLU A 167 -20.69 2.41 4.50
N GLU A 168 -21.89 2.33 5.07
CA GLU A 168 -22.10 1.82 6.44
C GLU A 168 -21.63 0.37 6.59
N SER A 169 -21.97 -0.51 5.63
CA SER A 169 -21.56 -1.91 5.66
C SER A 169 -20.05 -2.07 5.52
N SER A 170 -19.41 -1.25 4.67
CA SER A 170 -17.96 -1.23 4.48
C SER A 170 -17.25 -0.79 5.75
N HIS A 171 -17.75 0.26 6.40
CA HIS A 171 -17.21 0.75 7.67
C HIS A 171 -17.33 -0.29 8.80
N LEU A 172 -18.48 -0.94 8.95
CA LEU A 172 -18.68 -1.99 9.96
C LEU A 172 -17.78 -3.21 9.74
N LEU A 173 -17.60 -3.63 8.49
CA LEU A 173 -16.68 -4.73 8.15
C LEU A 173 -15.21 -4.35 8.40
N ALA A 174 -14.82 -3.13 8.01
CA ALA A 174 -13.50 -2.57 8.30
C ALA A 174 -13.20 -2.58 9.81
N GLN A 175 -14.11 -2.07 10.63
CA GLN A 175 -13.97 -2.09 12.09
C GLN A 175 -13.82 -3.51 12.62
N ARG A 176 -14.64 -4.46 12.12
CA ARG A 176 -14.57 -5.86 12.52
C ARG A 176 -13.23 -6.50 12.16
N LEU A 177 -12.68 -6.17 10.99
CA LEU A 177 -11.35 -6.64 10.57
C LEU A 177 -10.24 -6.02 11.42
N ALA A 178 -10.30 -4.72 11.71
CA ALA A 178 -9.35 -4.06 12.60
C ALA A 178 -9.33 -4.70 14.00
N MET A 179 -10.49 -5.06 14.54
CA MET A 179 -10.60 -5.77 15.82
C MET A 179 -10.06 -7.21 15.76
N LEU A 180 -10.27 -7.93 14.64
CA LEU A 180 -9.81 -9.31 14.48
C LEU A 180 -8.30 -9.42 14.20
N TYR A 181 -7.70 -8.39 13.59
CA TYR A 181 -6.31 -8.39 13.14
C TYR A 181 -5.40 -7.40 13.89
N GLU A 182 -5.89 -6.74 14.96
CA GLU A 182 -5.15 -5.77 15.81
C GLU A 182 -4.42 -4.63 15.04
N PHE A 183 -4.94 -4.21 13.87
CA PHE A 183 -4.36 -3.09 13.12
C PHE A 183 -4.96 -1.75 13.58
N ASN A 184 -4.20 -0.99 14.39
CA ASN A 184 -4.48 0.41 14.72
C ASN A 184 -4.10 1.34 13.54
N ALA A 185 -4.76 1.21 12.38
CA ALA A 185 -4.60 2.18 11.29
C ALA A 185 -5.72 3.24 11.34
N PRO A 186 -5.40 4.56 11.24
CA PRO A 186 -6.39 5.65 11.30
C PRO A 186 -7.46 5.61 10.20
N GLU A 187 -7.25 4.83 9.15
CA GLU A 187 -8.11 4.75 7.97
C GLU A 187 -9.38 3.90 8.20
N PHE A 188 -9.48 3.24 9.35
CA PHE A 188 -10.61 2.38 9.75
C PHE A 188 -11.49 2.99 10.86
N PHE A 189 -11.17 4.19 11.34
CA PHE A 189 -11.90 4.92 12.38
C PHE A 189 -12.65 6.12 11.82
#